data_AF-A0A9E3NYA3-F1
#
_entry.id   AF-A0A9E3NYA3-F1
#
_cell.length_a   1.000
_cell.length_b   1.000
_cell.length_c   1.000
_cell.angle_alpha   90.00
_cell.angle_beta   90.00
_cell.angle_gamma   90.00
#
_symmetry.space_group_name_H-M   'P 1'
#
loop_
_entity.id
_entity.type
_entity.pdbx_description
1 polymer ?
#
loop_
_entity_poly.entity_id
_entity_poly.type
_entity_poly.pdbx_seq_one_letter_code
_entity_poly.pdbx_strand_id
1 'polypeptide(L)'
;MRRLLIATGTTMLSLSLASTPAHAQKPKPKPPAAKPAGKPAGKPAPGHGTESIELDEPAAPASTPTAAPAASGPPAVAGQMTEQAAQAKRLFDGEKWGDAALALYRVYKGETGDDEGNKQLAQYHLAISLYRLKFYQGAYGIFSEIADKPNHLKFNETLLWLAKLATDLPEPADIVERV
;
A
#
# COMPACT_ATOMS: atom_id res chain seq x y z
N MET A 1 -11.06 36.32 58.45
CA MET A 1 -12.43 36.61 57.94
C MET A 1 -12.34 37.21 56.54
N ARG A 2 -12.79 36.50 55.52
CA ARG A 2 -13.35 37.05 54.26
C ARG A 2 -14.09 35.92 53.56
N ARG A 3 -15.42 36.04 53.53
CA ARG A 3 -16.39 35.22 52.79
C ARG A 3 -16.54 35.81 51.39
N LEU A 4 -16.65 34.97 50.36
CA LEU A 4 -17.53 35.14 49.17
C LEU A 4 -17.39 33.87 48.31
N LEU A 5 -18.30 32.89 48.38
CA LEU A 5 -19.55 32.74 47.60
C LEU A 5 -19.37 32.67 46.06
N ILE A 6 -19.23 31.43 45.59
CA ILE A 6 -19.95 30.72 44.51
C ILE A 6 -20.70 31.59 43.48
N ALA A 7 -20.42 31.38 42.18
CA ALA A 7 -21.44 31.39 41.13
C ALA A 7 -21.02 30.52 39.94
N THR A 8 -21.75 29.42 39.79
CA THR A 8 -21.75 28.46 38.68
C THR A 8 -22.31 29.10 37.41
N GLY A 9 -21.72 28.82 36.24
CA GLY A 9 -22.23 29.27 34.94
C GLY A 9 -22.12 28.16 33.90
N THR A 10 -23.15 27.33 33.83
CA THR A 10 -23.36 26.34 32.77
C THR A 10 -24.03 27.03 31.58
N THR A 11 -23.46 26.93 30.37
CA THR A 11 -24.18 27.23 29.14
C THR A 11 -23.90 26.13 28.11
N MET A 12 -24.93 25.32 27.87
CA MET A 12 -25.03 24.36 26.76
C MET A 12 -25.41 25.06 25.44
N LEU A 13 -25.36 24.28 24.36
CA LEU A 13 -26.05 24.43 23.06
C LEU A 13 -25.31 25.32 22.02
N SER A 14 -25.12 24.94 20.75
CA SER A 14 -25.93 24.07 19.90
C SER A 14 -25.11 23.46 18.74
N LEU A 15 -25.43 22.22 18.38
CA LEU A 15 -25.12 21.57 17.10
C LEU A 15 -25.96 22.22 15.98
N SER A 16 -25.39 22.39 14.80
CA SER A 16 -26.16 22.49 13.55
C SER A 16 -25.37 21.87 12.40
N LEU A 17 -25.78 20.65 12.02
CA LEU A 17 -25.45 20.03 10.74
C LEU A 17 -26.19 20.79 9.63
N ALA A 18 -25.46 21.30 8.65
CA ALA A 18 -26.02 21.68 7.36
C ALA A 18 -25.57 20.65 6.31
N SER A 19 -26.50 19.75 5.99
CA SER A 19 -26.42 18.81 4.86
C SER A 19 -26.85 19.56 3.59
N THR A 20 -25.99 19.64 2.58
CA THR A 20 -26.33 20.15 1.25
C THR A 20 -26.74 18.97 0.34
N PRO A 21 -27.90 19.02 -0.33
CA PRO A 21 -28.27 17.98 -1.28
C PRO A 21 -27.56 18.16 -2.63
N ALA A 22 -27.01 17.05 -3.11
CA ALA A 22 -26.45 16.87 -4.45
C ALA A 22 -27.47 17.21 -5.56
N HIS A 23 -27.04 18.00 -6.53
CA HIS A 23 -27.83 18.32 -7.71
C HIS A 23 -27.79 17.16 -8.72
N ALA A 24 -28.97 16.57 -8.96
CA ALA A 24 -29.20 15.48 -9.88
C ALA A 24 -29.16 15.95 -11.34
N GLN A 25 -28.20 15.44 -12.13
CA GLN A 25 -28.18 15.63 -13.58
C GLN A 25 -28.80 14.41 -14.26
N LYS A 26 -29.95 14.63 -14.91
CA LYS A 26 -30.73 13.61 -15.64
C LYS A 26 -29.96 13.06 -16.86
N PRO A 27 -30.17 11.79 -17.24
CA PRO A 27 -29.47 11.12 -18.34
C PRO A 27 -30.06 11.48 -19.71
N LYS A 28 -29.22 11.57 -20.75
CA LYS A 28 -29.64 11.65 -22.17
C LYS A 28 -29.31 10.34 -22.91
N PRO A 29 -30.14 9.93 -23.89
CA PRO A 29 -30.22 8.56 -24.39
C PRO A 29 -29.27 8.25 -25.57
N LYS A 30 -28.95 6.96 -25.73
CA LYS A 30 -28.45 6.27 -26.94
C LYS A 30 -29.55 5.25 -27.36
N PRO A 31 -29.55 4.54 -28.52
CA PRO A 31 -28.80 4.56 -29.79
C PRO A 31 -29.75 4.52 -31.04
N PRO A 32 -29.30 4.13 -32.27
CA PRO A 32 -29.44 2.72 -32.68
C PRO A 32 -28.26 2.15 -33.49
N ALA A 33 -28.37 0.86 -33.83
CA ALA A 33 -27.31 -0.11 -34.06
C ALA A 33 -27.17 -0.63 -35.50
N ALA A 34 -26.21 -1.58 -35.65
CA ALA A 34 -26.07 -2.66 -36.65
C ALA A 34 -25.12 -2.35 -37.84
N LYS A 35 -24.25 -3.25 -38.35
CA LYS A 35 -24.24 -4.73 -38.45
C LYS A 35 -22.79 -5.32 -38.55
N PRO A 36 -22.64 -6.67 -38.45
CA PRO A 36 -21.38 -7.42 -38.34
C PRO A 36 -20.92 -8.13 -39.64
N ALA A 37 -19.64 -8.50 -39.72
CA ALA A 37 -19.02 -9.64 -40.47
C ALA A 37 -17.48 -9.41 -40.50
N GLY A 38 -16.54 -10.36 -40.41
CA GLY A 38 -16.54 -11.81 -40.31
C GLY A 38 -15.08 -12.28 -40.07
N LYS A 39 -14.90 -13.49 -39.52
CA LYS A 39 -13.64 -14.29 -39.48
C LYS A 39 -13.70 -15.29 -40.66
N PRO A 40 -12.61 -15.91 -41.17
CA PRO A 40 -11.72 -16.83 -40.42
C PRO A 40 -10.21 -16.78 -40.83
N ALA A 41 -9.26 -17.05 -39.92
CA ALA A 41 -8.43 -18.27 -39.76
C ALA A 41 -7.29 -18.50 -40.79
N GLY A 42 -6.06 -18.73 -40.29
CA GLY A 42 -4.94 -19.32 -41.07
C GLY A 42 -3.54 -19.11 -40.47
N LYS A 43 -3.00 -20.15 -39.80
CA LYS A 43 -1.54 -20.47 -39.62
C LYS A 43 -1.24 -21.66 -40.57
N PRO A 44 0.01 -22.10 -40.86
CA PRO A 44 1.33 -21.79 -40.25
C PRO A 44 2.49 -21.52 -41.27
N ALA A 45 3.71 -21.30 -40.74
CA ALA A 45 5.01 -21.14 -41.42
C ALA A 45 5.52 -22.43 -42.11
N PRO A 46 6.56 -22.42 -42.97
CA PRO A 46 8.00 -22.27 -42.61
C PRO A 46 8.77 -21.42 -43.67
N GLY A 47 10.07 -21.08 -43.65
CA GLY A 47 11.28 -21.53 -42.97
C GLY A 47 12.51 -20.89 -43.66
N HIS A 48 13.63 -20.86 -42.94
CA HIS A 48 15.04 -20.71 -43.39
C HIS A 48 15.49 -19.50 -44.23
N GLY A 49 16.44 -18.76 -43.67
CA GLY A 49 17.28 -17.79 -44.37
C GLY A 49 18.44 -17.40 -43.47
N THR A 50 19.56 -18.10 -43.64
CA THR A 50 20.87 -17.82 -43.07
C THR A 50 21.43 -16.49 -43.60
N GLU A 51 22.52 -16.02 -42.97
CA GLU A 51 23.42 -14.93 -43.37
C GLU A 51 23.10 -13.59 -42.66
N SER A 52 23.80 -13.31 -41.56
CA SER A 52 25.07 -12.56 -41.52
C SER A 52 24.87 -11.14 -42.02
N ILE A 53 24.92 -10.13 -41.14
CA ILE A 53 25.47 -8.79 -41.42
C ILE A 53 25.38 -7.88 -40.18
N GLU A 54 26.53 -7.24 -39.93
CA GLU A 54 26.80 -5.98 -39.22
C GLU A 54 26.42 -5.79 -37.75
N LEU A 55 27.46 -5.99 -36.94
CA LEU A 55 27.78 -5.19 -35.77
C LEU A 55 27.94 -3.71 -36.17
N ASP A 56 26.87 -2.91 -36.12
CA ASP A 56 26.98 -1.45 -35.98
C ASP A 56 25.82 -0.93 -35.12
N GLU A 57 26.20 -0.25 -34.04
CA GLU A 57 25.33 0.31 -33.03
C GLU A 57 24.69 1.60 -33.54
N PRO A 58 23.36 1.75 -33.40
CA PRO A 58 22.90 2.98 -32.75
C PRO A 58 21.78 2.73 -31.73
N ALA A 59 22.09 3.15 -30.50
CA ALA A 59 21.21 3.71 -29.48
C ALA A 59 19.69 3.51 -29.64
N ALA A 60 19.12 2.70 -28.76
CA ALA A 60 17.73 2.77 -28.33
C ALA A 60 17.64 2.67 -26.80
N PRO A 61 16.67 3.35 -26.17
CA PRO A 61 16.82 3.92 -24.84
C PRO A 61 16.67 2.89 -23.71
N ALA A 62 17.50 3.11 -22.68
CA ALA A 62 17.38 2.68 -21.30
C ALA A 62 16.21 1.74 -21.01
N SER A 63 16.51 0.44 -21.06
CA SER A 63 15.79 -0.53 -20.23
C SER A 63 15.99 -0.09 -18.78
N THR A 64 14.92 0.39 -18.14
CA THR A 64 14.85 0.58 -16.70
C THR A 64 15.38 -0.67 -16.03
N PRO A 65 16.41 -0.60 -15.16
CA PRO A 65 16.78 -1.75 -14.38
C PRO A 65 15.64 -2.02 -13.41
N THR A 66 14.87 -3.09 -13.66
CA THR A 66 14.15 -3.78 -12.59
C THR A 66 15.21 -4.14 -11.56
N ALA A 67 15.27 -3.36 -10.49
CA ALA A 67 16.17 -3.60 -9.37
C ALA A 67 15.86 -4.99 -8.81
N ALA A 68 16.79 -5.92 -8.99
CA ALA A 68 16.85 -7.14 -8.21
C ALA A 68 16.85 -6.76 -6.71
N PRO A 69 16.17 -7.53 -5.84
CA PRO A 69 16.12 -7.19 -4.42
C PRO A 69 17.55 -7.27 -3.86
N ALA A 70 18.12 -6.11 -3.52
CA ALA A 70 19.43 -6.02 -2.91
C ALA A 70 19.35 -6.58 -1.47
N ALA A 71 19.47 -7.89 -1.33
CA ALA A 71 19.56 -8.58 -0.04
C ALA A 71 20.94 -8.40 0.63
N SER A 72 21.81 -7.51 0.15
CA SER A 72 23.21 -7.42 0.61
C SER A 72 23.78 -5.99 0.65
N GLY A 73 22.92 -4.97 0.72
CA GLY A 73 23.35 -3.59 1.00
C GLY A 73 23.34 -3.27 2.50
N PRO A 74 24.06 -2.24 2.98
CA PRO A 74 23.94 -1.73 4.34
C PRO A 74 22.45 -1.47 4.69
N PRO A 75 22.03 -1.64 5.95
CA PRO A 75 20.66 -1.32 6.37
C PRO A 75 20.28 0.10 5.93
N ALA A 76 19.06 0.26 5.39
CA ALA A 76 18.56 1.57 5.04
C ALA A 76 18.50 2.47 6.29
N VAL A 77 18.85 3.74 6.17
CA VAL A 77 18.70 4.72 7.25
C VAL A 77 17.49 5.58 6.91
N ALA A 78 16.51 5.64 7.81
CA ALA A 78 15.33 6.48 7.63
C ALA A 78 15.73 7.96 7.74
N GLY A 79 15.51 8.70 6.66
CA GLY A 79 15.72 10.15 6.59
C GLY A 79 14.54 10.93 7.16
N GLN A 80 14.49 12.23 6.83
CA GLN A 80 13.34 13.07 7.15
C GLN A 80 12.10 12.58 6.39
N MET A 81 11.02 12.28 7.12
CA MET A 81 9.74 11.89 6.53
C MET A 81 9.17 13.03 5.68
N THR A 82 8.57 12.68 4.53
CA THR A 82 7.71 13.62 3.79
C THR A 82 6.49 14.01 4.63
N GLU A 83 5.81 15.12 4.30
CA GLU A 83 4.59 15.51 5.02
C GLU A 83 3.51 14.42 4.92
N GLN A 84 3.44 13.72 3.79
CA GLN A 84 2.51 12.61 3.57
C GLN A 84 2.85 11.42 4.46
N ALA A 85 4.13 11.06 4.58
CA ALA A 85 4.55 9.99 5.48
C ALA A 85 4.37 10.37 6.96
N ALA A 86 4.67 11.61 7.32
CA ALA A 86 4.42 12.13 8.66
C ALA A 86 2.93 12.11 8.99
N GLN A 87 2.05 12.49 8.05
CA GLN A 87 0.61 12.39 8.20
C GLN A 87 0.15 10.94 8.36
N ALA A 88 0.66 10.01 7.54
CA ALA A 88 0.36 8.59 7.64
C ALA A 88 0.75 8.05 9.02
N LYS A 89 1.91 8.47 9.55
CA LYS A 89 2.36 8.13 10.90
C LYS A 89 1.45 8.71 11.98
N ARG A 90 1.01 9.96 11.86
CA ARG A 90 0.05 10.56 12.81
C ARG A 90 -1.29 9.80 12.83
N LEU A 91 -1.76 9.33 11.67
CA LEU A 91 -2.97 8.49 11.58
C LEU A 91 -2.76 7.15 12.29
N PHE A 92 -1.60 6.53 12.09
CA PHE A 92 -1.20 5.29 12.77
C PHE A 92 -1.12 5.46 14.28
N ASP A 93 -0.41 6.49 14.75
CA ASP A 93 -0.24 6.80 16.17
C ASP A 93 -1.58 7.18 16.83
N GLY A 94 -2.51 7.76 16.05
CA GLY A 94 -3.88 8.04 16.46
C GLY A 94 -4.86 6.87 16.33
N GLU A 95 -4.35 5.66 16.09
CA GLU A 95 -5.12 4.41 15.97
C GLU A 95 -6.24 4.44 14.92
N LYS A 96 -6.13 5.33 13.93
CA LYS A 96 -7.06 5.41 12.80
C LYS A 96 -6.69 4.37 11.76
N TRP A 97 -6.82 3.09 12.10
CA TRP A 97 -6.20 1.98 11.36
C TRP A 97 -6.58 1.93 9.88
N GLY A 98 -7.83 2.23 9.52
CA GLY A 98 -8.28 2.26 8.12
C GLY A 98 -7.59 3.35 7.30
N ASP A 99 -7.63 4.59 7.80
CA ASP A 99 -7.00 5.74 7.14
C ASP A 99 -5.47 5.59 7.11
N ALA A 100 -4.90 5.09 8.21
CA ALA A 100 -3.47 4.80 8.32
C ALA A 100 -3.04 3.76 7.29
N ALA A 101 -3.77 2.64 7.13
CA ALA A 101 -3.42 1.61 6.16
C ALA A 101 -3.38 2.17 4.73
N LEU A 102 -4.38 2.95 4.33
CA LEU A 102 -4.40 3.57 3.01
C LEU A 102 -3.26 4.55 2.80
N ALA A 103 -2.97 5.41 3.78
CA ALA A 103 -1.90 6.39 3.69
C ALA A 103 -0.50 5.73 3.70
N LEU A 104 -0.27 4.77 4.60
CA LEU A 104 0.98 4.04 4.72
C LEU A 104 1.26 3.17 3.49
N TYR A 105 0.24 2.62 2.84
CA TYR A 105 0.40 1.89 1.58
C TYR A 105 1.04 2.76 0.50
N ARG A 106 0.60 4.02 0.36
CA ARG A 106 1.18 4.95 -0.62
C ARG A 106 2.65 5.25 -0.34
N VAL A 107 2.99 5.44 0.93
CA VAL A 107 4.38 5.66 1.37
C VAL A 107 5.23 4.43 1.05
N TYR A 108 4.78 3.24 1.46
CA TYR A 108 5.46 1.98 1.19
C TYR A 108 5.68 1.73 -0.31
N LYS A 109 4.67 2.02 -1.15
CA LYS A 109 4.80 1.91 -2.61
C LYS A 109 5.69 2.98 -3.24
N GLY A 110 6.15 3.96 -2.46
CA GLY A 110 7.03 5.05 -2.89
C GLY A 110 6.31 6.17 -3.63
N GLU A 111 4.98 6.24 -3.56
CA GLU A 111 4.17 7.26 -4.23
C GLU A 111 4.36 8.66 -3.62
N THR A 112 4.87 8.72 -2.40
CA THR A 112 5.14 9.97 -1.65
C THR A 112 6.54 10.51 -1.86
N GLY A 113 7.44 9.76 -2.50
CA GLY A 113 8.83 10.17 -2.72
C GLY A 113 9.76 10.00 -1.50
N ASP A 114 9.34 9.24 -0.48
CA ASP A 114 10.17 8.95 0.69
C ASP A 114 11.37 8.04 0.35
N ASP A 115 12.42 8.14 1.17
CA ASP A 115 13.58 7.25 1.11
C ASP A 115 13.23 5.81 1.53
N GLU A 116 14.13 4.89 1.22
CA GLU A 116 13.94 3.46 1.50
C GLU A 116 13.71 3.16 2.99
N GLY A 117 14.38 3.88 3.90
CA GLY A 117 14.17 3.67 5.33
C GLY A 117 12.75 4.05 5.76
N ASN A 118 12.23 5.16 5.26
CA ASN A 118 10.86 5.58 5.51
C ASN A 118 9.81 4.65 4.85
N LYS A 119 10.11 4.09 3.68
CA LYS A 119 9.26 3.04 3.07
C LYS A 119 9.20 1.78 3.92
N GLN A 120 10.33 1.34 4.48
CA GLN A 120 10.41 0.19 5.37
C GLN A 120 9.62 0.41 6.67
N LEU A 121 9.73 1.61 7.26
CA LEU A 121 8.91 1.98 8.41
C LEU A 121 7.42 1.98 8.07
N ALA A 122 7.05 2.51 6.90
CA ALA A 122 5.67 2.50 6.44
C ALA A 122 5.14 1.08 6.19
N GLN A 123 5.95 0.20 5.60
CA GLN A 123 5.62 -1.21 5.38
C GLN A 123 5.28 -1.92 6.69
N TYR A 124 6.12 -1.74 7.71
CA TYR A 124 5.92 -2.33 9.03
C TYR A 124 4.64 -1.81 9.72
N HIS A 125 4.43 -0.48 9.75
CA HIS A 125 3.22 0.10 10.35
C HIS A 125 1.95 -0.26 9.58
N LEU A 126 2.04 -0.44 8.26
CA LEU A 126 0.93 -0.91 7.44
C LEU A 126 0.51 -2.32 7.88
N ALA A 127 1.46 -3.24 8.05
CA ALA A 127 1.17 -4.60 8.51
C ALA A 127 0.47 -4.61 9.88
N ILE A 128 0.92 -3.77 10.82
CA ILE A 128 0.24 -3.60 12.13
C ILE A 128 -1.18 -3.06 11.95
N SER A 129 -1.37 -2.07 11.07
CA SER A 129 -2.70 -1.51 10.80
C SER A 129 -3.65 -2.57 10.25
N LEU A 130 -3.18 -3.40 9.31
CA LEU A 130 -3.95 -4.52 8.76
C LEU A 130 -4.28 -5.56 9.83
N TYR A 131 -3.33 -5.88 10.71
CA TYR A 131 -3.57 -6.78 11.85
C TYR A 131 -4.66 -6.23 12.77
N ARG A 132 -4.61 -4.93 13.10
CA ARG A 132 -5.62 -4.27 13.94
C ARG A 132 -7.01 -4.27 13.31
N LEU A 133 -7.07 -4.17 11.99
CA LEU A 133 -8.29 -4.32 11.19
C LEU A 133 -8.74 -5.78 11.01
N LYS A 134 -8.05 -6.76 11.60
CA LYS A 134 -8.32 -8.20 11.49
C LYS A 134 -8.09 -8.79 10.09
N PHE A 135 -7.37 -8.06 9.22
CA PHE A 135 -6.90 -8.57 7.94
C PHE A 135 -5.60 -9.36 8.13
N TYR A 136 -5.68 -10.48 8.86
CA TYR A 136 -4.50 -11.26 9.27
C TYR A 136 -3.69 -11.82 8.12
N GLN A 137 -4.33 -12.25 7.03
CA GLN A 137 -3.64 -12.71 5.83
C GLN A 137 -2.85 -11.58 5.14
N GLY A 138 -3.43 -10.37 5.07
CA GLY A 138 -2.75 -9.20 4.53
C GLY A 138 -1.59 -8.75 5.42
N ALA A 139 -1.77 -8.79 6.75
CA ALA A 139 -0.70 -8.52 7.70
C ALA A 139 0.43 -9.55 7.59
N TYR A 140 0.09 -10.84 7.51
CA TYR A 140 1.04 -11.94 7.34
C TYR A 140 1.88 -11.76 6.08
N GLY A 141 1.25 -11.50 4.92
CA GLY A 141 1.98 -11.32 3.66
C GLY A 141 3.04 -10.21 3.74
N ILE A 142 2.71 -9.07 4.35
CA ILE A 142 3.67 -7.98 4.51
C ILE A 142 4.75 -8.32 5.55
N PHE A 143 4.39 -8.94 6.67
CA PHE A 143 5.37 -9.34 7.68
C PHE A 143 6.32 -10.42 7.16
N SER A 144 5.86 -11.38 6.35
CA SER A 144 6.73 -12.37 5.72
C SER A 144 7.71 -11.70 4.76
N GLU A 145 7.26 -10.74 3.95
CA GLU A 145 8.16 -10.00 3.05
C GLU A 145 9.26 -9.21 3.78
N ILE A 146 8.96 -8.71 4.99
CA ILE A 146 9.94 -8.05 5.84
C ILE A 146 10.91 -9.08 6.44
N ALA A 147 10.39 -10.23 6.90
CA ALA A 147 11.20 -11.31 7.46
C ALA A 147 12.13 -11.98 6.42
N ASP A 148 11.80 -11.92 5.15
CA ASP A 148 12.72 -12.37 4.08
C ASP A 148 13.94 -11.45 3.92
N LYS A 149 13.97 -10.28 4.58
CA LYS A 149 15.03 -9.27 4.47
C LYS A 149 15.66 -8.99 5.84
N PRO A 150 16.73 -9.71 6.24
CA PRO A 150 17.42 -9.46 7.51
C PRO A 150 17.95 -8.04 7.70
N ASN A 151 18.24 -7.33 6.61
CA ASN A 151 18.71 -5.94 6.65
C ASN A 151 17.56 -4.91 6.76
N HIS A 152 16.30 -5.35 6.87
CA HIS A 152 15.16 -4.46 7.06
C HIS A 152 15.19 -3.83 8.45
N LEU A 153 14.90 -2.53 8.53
CA LEU A 153 14.92 -1.75 9.78
C LEU A 153 14.07 -2.34 10.91
N LYS A 154 13.01 -3.07 10.56
CA LYS A 154 12.04 -3.71 11.48
C LYS A 154 12.02 -5.23 11.42
N PHE A 155 13.13 -5.85 11.00
CA PHE A 155 13.24 -7.31 10.90
C PHE A 155 12.94 -8.01 12.24
N ASN A 156 13.65 -7.64 13.31
CA ASN A 156 13.53 -8.31 14.61
C ASN A 156 12.14 -8.16 15.22
N GLU A 157 11.55 -6.97 15.17
CA GLU A 157 10.19 -6.76 15.66
C GLU A 157 9.15 -7.52 14.84
N THR A 158 9.39 -7.68 13.54
CA THR A 158 8.50 -8.44 12.65
C THR A 158 8.44 -9.93 13.03
N LEU A 159 9.55 -10.54 13.45
CA LEU A 159 9.55 -11.92 13.90
C LEU A 159 8.61 -12.15 15.09
N LEU A 160 8.52 -11.19 16.02
CA LEU A 160 7.59 -11.24 17.14
C LEU A 160 6.13 -11.12 16.68
N TRP A 161 5.88 -10.29 15.65
CA TRP A 161 4.56 -10.18 15.05
C TRP A 161 4.12 -11.44 14.30
N LEU A 162 5.04 -12.10 13.59
CA LEU A 162 4.76 -13.38 12.93
C LEU A 162 4.42 -14.47 13.95
N ALA A 163 5.17 -14.56 15.05
CA ALA A 163 4.86 -15.49 16.14
C ALA A 163 3.47 -15.25 16.73
N LYS A 164 3.08 -13.98 16.90
CA LYS A 164 1.74 -13.59 17.36
C LYS A 164 0.65 -13.91 16.33
N LEU A 165 0.89 -13.64 15.06
CA LEU A 165 -0.06 -13.96 14.00
C LEU A 165 -0.33 -15.46 13.92
N ALA A 166 0.69 -16.30 14.07
CA ALA A 166 0.54 -17.75 14.06
C ALA A 166 -0.48 -18.26 15.11
N THR A 167 -0.66 -17.56 16.23
CA THR A 167 -1.68 -17.91 17.23
C THR A 167 -3.05 -17.34 16.94
N ASP A 168 -3.10 -16.21 16.22
CA ASP A 168 -4.33 -15.46 15.95
C ASP A 168 -5.01 -15.86 14.63
N LEU A 169 -4.31 -16.58 13.76
CA LEU A 169 -4.88 -17.16 12.56
C LEU A 169 -5.86 -18.29 12.95
N PRO A 170 -7.15 -18.20 12.59
CA PRO A 170 -8.08 -19.30 12.77
C PRO A 170 -7.65 -20.48 11.90
N GLU A 171 -7.52 -21.67 12.48
CA GLU A 171 -7.56 -22.91 11.69
C GLU A 171 -8.96 -23.00 11.03
N PRO A 172 -9.13 -23.24 9.71
CA PRO A 172 -8.19 -23.53 8.64
C PRO A 172 -8.20 -22.43 7.55
N ALA A 173 -7.06 -21.77 7.35
CA ALA A 173 -6.78 -21.01 6.13
C ALA A 173 -5.52 -21.57 5.45
N ASP A 174 -5.48 -22.88 5.17
CA ASP A 174 -4.52 -23.54 4.26
C ASP A 174 -3.07 -22.94 4.19
N ILE A 175 -2.36 -22.86 5.32
CA ILE A 175 -0.92 -22.48 5.38
C ILE A 175 -0.04 -23.69 5.72
N VAL A 176 -0.34 -24.86 5.14
CA VAL A 176 0.51 -26.06 5.30
C VAL A 176 1.50 -26.21 4.13
N GLU A 177 1.38 -25.45 3.03
CA GLU A 177 2.27 -25.61 1.88
C GLU A 177 3.63 -24.88 1.97
N ARG A 178 3.94 -24.16 3.07
CA ARG A 178 5.18 -23.35 3.15
C ARG A 178 6.00 -23.44 4.45
N VAL A 179 5.73 -24.44 5.30
CA VAL A 179 6.59 -24.76 6.45
C VAL A 179 7.44 -25.99 6.19
#